data_AF-A0A973N498-F1
#
_entry.id   AF-A0A973N498-F1
#
_cell.length_a   1.000
_cell.length_b   1.000
_cell.length_c   1.000
_cell.angle_alpha   90.00
_cell.angle_beta   90.00
_cell.angle_gamma   90.00
#
_symmetry.space_group_name_H-M   'P 1'
#
loop_
_entity.id
_entity.type
_entity.pdbx_description
1 polymer ?
#
loop_
_entity_poly.entity_id
_entity_poly.type
_entity_poly.pdbx_seq_one_letter_code
_entity_poly.pdbx_strand_id
1 'polypeptide(L)' 'MTDESAIQDRIFASLTDSSVHPDVRRIDTHAASVFLDGKRALKIKRAVRFPFLDYLTLEKRKASCEEEIRINRPLAP' A
#
# COMPACT_ATOMS: atom_id res chain seq x y z
N MET A 1 12.39 -14.10 1.26
CA MET A 1 11.35 -13.18 0.74
C MET A 1 10.33 -14.03 0.02
N THR A 2 9.04 -13.88 0.34
CA THR A 2 7.98 -14.52 -0.45
C THR A 2 7.90 -13.84 -1.82
N ASP A 3 7.38 -14.56 -2.82
CA ASP A 3 7.17 -14.02 -4.18
C ASP A 3 6.40 -12.68 -4.18
N GLU A 4 5.41 -12.60 -3.29
CA GLU A 4 4.60 -11.39 -3.05
C GLU A 4 5.41 -10.16 -2.65
N SER A 5 6.43 -10.29 -1.79
CA SER A 5 7.27 -9.16 -1.41
C SER A 5 8.09 -8.65 -2.60
N ALA A 6 8.62 -9.56 -3.42
CA ALA A 6 9.39 -9.19 -4.60
C ALA A 6 8.53 -8.52 -5.69
N ILE A 7 7.23 -8.86 -5.78
CA ILE A 7 6.28 -8.14 -6.64
C ILE A 7 6.04 -6.73 -6.09
N GLN A 8 5.84 -6.59 -4.77
CA GLN A 8 5.65 -5.27 -4.16
C GLN A 8 6.86 -4.36 -4.34
N ASP A 9 8.07 -4.88 -4.18
CA ASP A 9 9.29 -4.09 -4.35
C ASP A 9 9.40 -3.52 -5.78
N ARG A 10 9.01 -4.30 -6.80
CA ARG A 10 8.95 -3.85 -8.19
C ARG A 10 7.89 -2.76 -8.41
N ILE A 11 6.70 -2.93 -7.84
CA ILE A 11 5.64 -1.92 -7.90
C ILE A 11 6.11 -0.64 -7.22
N PHE A 12 6.71 -0.76 -6.04
CA PHE A 12 7.18 0.40 -5.28
C PHE A 12 8.28 1.15 -6.01
N ALA A 13 9.23 0.43 -6.62
CA ALA A 13 10.27 1.04 -7.44
C ALA A 13 9.67 1.86 -8.59
N SER A 14 8.69 1.30 -9.32
CA SER A 14 7.99 2.01 -10.39
C SER A 14 7.23 3.24 -9.90
N LEU A 15 6.58 3.17 -8.74
CA LEU A 15 5.85 4.29 -8.15
C LEU A 15 6.77 5.38 -7.58
N THR A 16 8.06 5.07 -7.36
CA THR A 16 9.08 6.03 -6.91
C THR A 16 10.02 6.47 -8.03
N ASP A 17 9.76 6.07 -9.28
CA ASP A 17 10.58 6.48 -10.40
C ASP A 17 10.41 7.97 -10.67
N SER A 18 11.43 8.77 -10.33
CA SER A 18 11.42 10.22 -10.51
C SER A 18 11.31 10.69 -11.97
N SER A 19 11.60 9.83 -12.95
CA SER A 19 11.41 10.17 -14.36
C SER A 19 9.93 10.17 -14.77
N VAL A 20 9.10 9.42 -14.04
CA VAL A 20 7.64 9.31 -14.26
C VAL A 20 6.87 10.13 -13.22
N HIS A 21 7.34 10.10 -11.97
CA HIS A 21 6.73 10.74 -10.81
C HIS A 21 7.76 11.64 -10.09
N PRO A 22 8.08 12.82 -10.63
CA PRO A 22 9.18 13.64 -10.13
C PRO A 22 8.98 14.15 -8.69
N ASP A 23 7.72 14.31 -8.26
CA ASP A 23 7.38 14.87 -6.94
C ASP A 23 6.85 13.82 -5.96
N VAL A 24 6.99 12.52 -6.25
CA VAL A 24 6.43 11.48 -5.40
C VAL A 24 7.12 11.40 -4.05
N ARG A 25 6.33 11.48 -2.98
CA ARG A 25 6.80 11.24 -1.62
C ARG A 25 6.25 9.91 -1.11
N ARG A 26 7.16 8.98 -0.79
CA ARG A 26 6.83 7.72 -0.13
C ARG A 26 6.88 7.86 1.39
N ILE A 27 5.87 7.34 2.08
CA ILE A 27 5.79 7.24 3.53
C ILE A 27 5.49 5.78 3.87
N ASP A 28 6.39 5.14 4.60
CA ASP A 28 6.21 3.77 5.05
C ASP A 28 5.73 3.70 6.49
N THR A 29 4.78 2.81 6.73
CA THR A 29 4.39 2.35 8.06
C THR A 29 4.73 0.85 8.17
N HIS A 30 4.49 0.26 9.34
CA HIS A 30 4.65 -1.17 9.54
C HIS A 30 3.77 -2.00 8.59
N ALA A 31 2.54 -1.55 8.30
CA ALA A 31 1.53 -2.33 7.57
C ALA A 31 1.21 -1.83 6.16
N ALA A 32 1.63 -0.62 5.79
CA ALA A 32 1.30 0.00 4.51
C ALA A 32 2.41 0.95 4.04
N SER A 33 2.45 1.17 2.73
CA SER A 33 3.24 2.22 2.08
C SER A 33 2.28 3.20 1.41
N VAL A 34 2.50 4.49 1.61
CA VAL A 34 1.72 5.58 1.03
C VAL A 34 2.60 6.37 0.06
N PHE A 35 2.08 6.64 -1.13
CA PHE A 35 2.74 7.41 -2.18
C PHE A 35 1.90 8.65 -2.44
N LEU A 36 2.46 9.83 -2.18
CA LEU A 36 1.82 11.12 -2.40
C LEU A 36 2.40 11.73 -3.68
N ASP A 37 1.57 11.93 -4.69
CA ASP A 37 1.95 12.44 -6.01
C ASP A 37 0.97 13.55 -6.43
N GLY A 38 1.34 14.80 -6.13
CA GLY A 38 0.49 15.97 -6.33
C GLY A 38 -0.84 15.87 -5.58
N LYS A 39 -1.96 15.80 -6.32
CA LYS A 39 -3.32 15.68 -5.75
C LYS A 39 -3.75 14.24 -5.51
N ARG A 40 -2.90 13.25 -5.78
CA ARG A 40 -3.22 11.83 -5.64
C ARG A 40 -2.45 11.21 -4.48
N ALA A 41 -3.12 10.34 -3.75
CA ALA A 41 -2.50 9.49 -2.74
C ALA A 41 -2.82 8.03 -3.07
N LEU A 42 -1.79 7.19 -3.17
CA LEU A 42 -1.92 5.74 -3.29
C LEU A 42 -1.48 5.10 -1.98
N LYS A 43 -2.29 4.22 -1.41
CA LYS A 43 -1.97 3.46 -0.20
C LYS A 43 -1.97 1.97 -0.53
N ILE A 44 -0.85 1.30 -0.30
CA ILE A 44 -0.67 -0.13 -0.57
C ILE A 44 -0.38 -0.86 0.74
N LYS A 45 -1.17 -1.89 1.06
CA LYS A 45 -0.92 -2.78 2.22
C LYS A 45 0.31 -3.63 1.95
N ARG A 46 1.27 -3.67 2.87
CA ARG A 46 2.51 -4.45 2.74
C ARG A 46 2.23 -5.94 2.93
N ALA A 47 2.94 -6.79 2.21
CA ALA A 47 2.90 -8.25 2.33
C ALA A 47 3.66 -8.68 3.59
N VAL A 48 3.04 -8.48 4.76
CA VAL A 48 3.64 -8.70 6.07
C VAL A 48 2.71 -9.52 6.97
N ARG A 49 3.30 -10.17 7.97
CA ARG A 49 2.58 -10.83 9.06
C ARG A 49 3.15 -10.37 10.40
N PHE A 50 2.27 -9.90 11.26
CA PHE A 50 2.53 -9.61 12.67
C PHE A 50 1.62 -10.50 13.55
N PRO A 51 1.87 -10.60 14.87
CA PRO A 51 1.02 -11.39 15.76
C PRO A 51 -0.47 -10.99 15.74
N PHE A 52 -0.79 -9.77 15.33
CA PHE A 52 -2.13 -9.18 15.30
C PHE A 52 -2.61 -8.81 13.89
N LEU A 53 -1.83 -9.09 12.84
CA LEU A 53 -2.15 -8.66 11.47
C LEU A 53 -1.59 -9.65 10.44
N ASP A 54 -2.43 -10.10 9.51
CA ASP A 54 -2.01 -11.01 8.45
C ASP A 54 -2.38 -10.49 7.06
N TYR A 55 -1.37 -10.01 6.34
CA TYR A 55 -1.46 -9.49 4.98
C TYR A 55 -0.59 -10.29 3.99
N LEU A 56 -0.27 -11.55 4.29
CA LEU A 56 0.67 -12.32 3.46
C LEU A 56 0.20 -12.55 2.03
N THR A 57 -1.10 -12.72 1.81
CA THR A 57 -1.66 -13.00 0.48
C THR A 57 -2.33 -11.76 -0.10
N LEU A 58 -2.45 -11.72 -1.42
CA LEU A 58 -3.18 -10.65 -2.10
C LEU A 58 -4.66 -10.59 -1.67
N GLU A 59 -5.31 -11.74 -1.48
CA GLU A 59 -6.71 -11.84 -1.06
C GLU A 59 -6.93 -11.23 0.33
N LYS A 60 -6.03 -11.52 1.29
CA LYS A 60 -6.09 -10.94 2.64
C LYS A 60 -5.92 -9.42 2.62
N ARG A 61 -5.00 -8.92 1.79
CA ARG A 61 -4.81 -7.47 1.59
C ARG A 61 -6.03 -6.83 0.95
N LYS A 62 -6.62 -7.46 -0.07
CA LYS A 62 -7.83 -7.00 -0.73
C LYS A 62 -9.01 -6.90 0.24
N ALA A 63 -9.31 -7.97 0.97
CA ALA A 63 -10.38 -7.99 1.96
C ALA A 63 -10.20 -6.89 3.02
N SER A 64 -8.96 -6.68 3.49
CA SER A 64 -8.69 -5.60 4.44
C SER A 64 -8.85 -4.20 3.85
N CYS A 65 -8.51 -3.97 2.58
CA CYS A 65 -8.75 -2.69 1.92
C CYS A 65 -10.24 -2.43 1.73
N GLU A 66 -11.02 -3.44 1.34
CA GLU A 66 -12.47 -3.34 1.19
C GLU A 66 -13.13 -3.00 2.52
N GLU A 67 -12.69 -3.63 3.61
CA GLU A 67 -13.18 -3.35 4.96
C GLU A 67 -12.79 -1.94 5.43
N GLU A 68 -11.55 -1.50 5.17
CA GLU A 68 -11.11 -0.14 5.48
C GLU A 68 -11.98 0.91 4.76
N ILE A 69 -12.29 0.68 3.48
CA ILE A 69 -13.19 1.56 2.71
C ILE A 69 -14.60 1.50 3.28
N ARG A 70 -15.14 0.31 3.56
CA ARG A 70 -16.50 0.13 4.11
C ARG A 70 -16.68 0.90 5.41
N ILE A 71 -15.69 0.83 6.30
CA ILE A 71 -15.70 1.51 7.60
C ILE A 71 -15.53 3.03 7.44
N ASN A 72 -14.60 3.48 6.59
CA ASN A 72 -14.26 4.90 6.50
C ASN A 72 -15.22 5.70 5.61
N ARG A 73 -15.90 5.06 4.65
CA ARG A 73 -16.76 5.73 3.67
C ARG A 73 -17.79 6.69 4.27
N PRO A 74 -18.50 6.38 5.37
CA PRO A 74 -19.49 7.29 5.94
C PRO A 74 -18.90 8.58 6.55
N LEU A 75 -17.60 8.56 6.89
CA LEU A 75 -16.89 9.68 7.53
C LEU A 75 -15.86 10.32 6.59
N ALA A 76 -15.71 9.79 5.38
CA ALA A 76 -14.84 10.36 4.36
C ALA A 76 -15.50 11.62 3.78
N PRO A 77 -14.73 12.70 3.55
CA PRO A 77 -15.23 13.94 2.97
C PRO A 77 -15.77 13.76 1.54
#